data_AF-A0AAE1W301-F1
#
_entry.id   AF-A0AAE1W301-F1
#
_cell.length_a   1.000
_cell.length_b   1.000
_cell.length_c   1.000
_cell.angle_alpha   90.00
_cell.angle_beta   90.00
_cell.angle_gamma   90.00
#
_symmetry.space_group_name_H-M   'P 1'
#
loop_
_entity.id
_entity.type
_entity.pdbx_description
1 polymer ?
#
loop_
_entity_poly.entity_id
_entity_poly.type
_entity_poly.pdbx_seq_one_letter_code
_entity_poly.pdbx_strand_id
1 'polypeptide(L)'
;IINGFALPMKEEHKLFLVRALIPLHKPKCVSSYHQQLSYCITQFVEKDYRLADTVIRGVLKYWPVTNCGKEVLFLGELEEVLEVTQSAEFQRCMVPLFRQIGRSLNSPHFQVAERALFWWNNEHIVGLIAENRRVILPIIFDALEKNIRGHWNQAIVGLSSNVRRMFLDMDSELFEECQRQHEEREAKAGEVEEQRELTWKKLEEVAAQGTGEDNMVVV
;
A
#
# COMPACT_ATOMS: atom_id res chain seq x y z
N ILE A 1 -21.18 22.55 -1.06
CA ILE A 1 -20.40 23.36 -2.05
C ILE A 1 -19.96 22.47 -3.21
N ILE A 2 -19.13 21.44 -2.98
CA ILE A 2 -18.58 20.55 -4.02
C ILE A 2 -19.67 19.97 -4.93
N ASN A 3 -20.80 19.54 -4.35
CA ASN A 3 -21.92 18.97 -5.12
C ASN A 3 -22.53 19.92 -6.16
N GLY A 4 -22.33 21.23 -6.00
CA GLY A 4 -22.79 22.27 -6.92
C GLY A 4 -21.76 22.67 -8.00
N PHE A 5 -20.58 22.04 -8.04
CA PHE A 5 -19.59 22.34 -9.08
C PHE A 5 -20.10 21.90 -10.46
N ALA A 6 -19.97 22.80 -11.43
CA ALA A 6 -20.26 22.51 -12.83
C ALA A 6 -19.15 21.67 -13.46
N LEU A 7 -19.51 20.86 -14.46
CA LEU A 7 -18.57 20.11 -15.29
C LEU A 7 -18.37 20.81 -16.65
N PRO A 8 -17.13 20.90 -17.17
CA PRO A 8 -15.89 20.45 -16.55
C PRO A 8 -15.50 21.29 -15.32
N MET A 9 -14.92 20.64 -14.30
CA MET A 9 -14.51 21.32 -13.09
C MET A 9 -13.48 22.41 -13.37
N LYS A 10 -13.67 23.59 -12.77
CA LYS A 10 -12.71 24.69 -12.82
C LYS A 10 -11.38 24.31 -12.20
N GLU A 11 -10.29 24.81 -12.78
CA GLU A 11 -8.93 24.55 -12.31
C GLU A 11 -8.71 24.96 -10.86
N GLU A 12 -9.32 26.06 -10.42
CA GLU A 12 -9.24 26.53 -9.04
C GLU A 12 -9.79 25.50 -8.03
N HIS A 13 -10.81 24.72 -8.40
CA HIS A 13 -11.37 23.67 -7.55
C HIS A 13 -10.44 22.46 -7.49
N LYS A 14 -9.79 22.12 -8.61
CA LYS A 14 -8.76 21.06 -8.66
C LYS A 14 -7.54 21.44 -7.82
N LEU A 15 -7.09 22.69 -7.92
CA LEU A 15 -6.02 23.22 -7.08
C LEU A 15 -6.40 23.23 -5.60
N PHE A 16 -7.66 23.54 -5.26
CA PHE A 16 -8.14 23.46 -3.89
C PHE A 16 -8.08 22.03 -3.33
N LEU A 17 -8.51 21.02 -4.10
CA LEU A 17 -8.35 19.61 -3.73
C LEU A 17 -6.89 19.27 -3.43
N VAL A 18 -5.98 19.59 -4.36
CA VAL A 18 -4.56 19.20 -4.28
C VAL A 18 -3.79 19.97 -3.21
N ARG A 19 -4.07 21.27 -3.04
CA ARG A 19 -3.29 22.16 -2.17
C ARG A 19 -3.88 22.37 -0.78
N ALA A 20 -5.18 22.11 -0.60
CA ALA A 20 -5.84 22.28 0.69
C ALA A 20 -6.37 20.95 1.24
N LEU A 21 -7.28 20.27 0.54
CA LEU A 21 -7.96 19.09 1.11
C LEU A 21 -7.02 17.89 1.31
N ILE A 22 -6.24 17.51 0.30
CA ILE A 22 -5.30 16.39 0.45
C ILE A 22 -4.28 16.66 1.58
N PRO A 23 -3.66 17.85 1.71
CA PRO A 23 -2.79 18.16 2.85
C PRO A 23 -3.46 18.15 4.23
N LEU A 24 -4.78 18.30 4.34
CA LEU A 24 -5.49 18.19 5.64
C LEU A 24 -5.44 16.79 6.24
N HIS A 25 -4.97 15.80 5.50
CA HIS A 25 -4.66 14.47 6.04
C HIS A 25 -3.38 14.47 6.88
N LYS A 26 -2.50 15.47 6.77
CA LYS A 26 -1.19 15.49 7.46
C LYS A 26 -1.27 15.65 8.99
N PRO A 27 -2.09 16.53 9.58
CA PRO A 27 -2.13 16.76 11.02
C PRO A 27 -2.42 15.49 11.85
N LYS A 28 -1.96 15.49 13.10
CA LYS A 28 -2.20 14.37 14.04
C LYS A 28 -3.66 14.29 14.50
N CYS A 29 -4.36 15.42 14.57
CA CYS A 29 -5.75 15.54 15.00
C CYS A 29 -6.79 15.25 13.90
N VAL A 30 -6.38 14.64 12.78
CA VAL A 30 -7.26 14.36 11.63
C VAL A 30 -8.53 13.61 12.02
N SER A 31 -8.46 12.73 13.04
CA SER A 31 -9.60 11.98 13.56
C SER A 31 -10.80 12.86 13.96
N SER A 32 -10.57 14.13 14.36
CA SER A 32 -11.65 15.06 14.75
C SER A 32 -12.50 15.55 13.58
N TYR A 33 -11.99 15.50 12.35
CA TYR A 33 -12.65 16.01 11.14
C TYR A 33 -12.58 15.04 9.94
N HIS A 34 -12.05 13.83 10.14
CA HIS A 34 -11.75 12.88 9.08
C HIS A 34 -12.99 12.52 8.27
N GLN A 35 -14.11 12.24 8.93
CA GLN A 35 -15.34 11.85 8.25
C GLN A 35 -15.81 12.93 7.26
N GLN A 36 -15.75 14.20 7.66
CA GLN A 36 -16.14 15.33 6.81
C GLN A 36 -15.13 15.55 5.68
N LEU A 37 -13.84 15.30 5.94
CA LEU A 37 -12.79 15.36 4.93
C LEU A 37 -12.95 14.25 3.89
N SER A 38 -13.11 12.99 4.33
CA SER A 38 -13.36 11.81 3.47
C SER A 38 -14.56 12.05 2.56
N TYR A 39 -15.68 12.51 3.13
CA TYR A 39 -16.86 12.89 2.35
C TYR A 39 -16.53 13.90 1.26
N CYS A 40 -15.78 14.97 1.59
CA CYS A 40 -15.39 15.97 0.61
C CYS A 40 -14.49 15.38 -0.49
N ILE A 41 -13.53 14.54 -0.14
CA ILE A 41 -12.63 13.86 -1.08
C ILE A 41 -13.42 12.97 -2.04
N THR A 42 -14.28 12.11 -1.53
CA THR A 42 -15.13 11.21 -2.34
C THR A 42 -16.03 12.01 -3.28
N GLN A 43 -16.65 13.11 -2.80
CA GLN A 43 -17.46 13.97 -3.67
C GLN A 43 -16.66 14.62 -4.82
N PHE A 44 -15.36 14.92 -4.64
CA PHE A 44 -14.52 15.40 -5.74
C PHE A 44 -14.32 14.32 -6.81
N VAL A 45 -14.10 13.08 -6.41
CA VAL A 45 -13.89 11.95 -7.33
C VAL A 45 -15.20 11.58 -8.04
N GLU A 46 -16.34 11.59 -7.33
CA GLU A 46 -17.66 11.38 -7.96
C GLU A 46 -17.97 12.43 -9.03
N LYS A 47 -17.54 13.68 -8.83
CA LYS A 47 -17.75 14.77 -9.80
C LYS A 47 -16.84 14.65 -11.02
N ASP A 48 -15.57 14.34 -10.83
CA ASP A 48 -14.60 14.14 -11.90
C ASP A 48 -13.72 12.93 -11.55
N TYR A 49 -14.10 11.75 -12.07
CA TYR A 49 -13.46 10.47 -11.76
C TYR A 49 -11.96 10.46 -12.05
N ARG A 50 -11.49 11.34 -12.95
CA ARG A 50 -10.06 11.50 -13.32
C ARG A 50 -9.20 12.00 -12.16
N LEU A 51 -9.83 12.47 -11.08
CA LEU A 51 -9.14 12.90 -9.86
C LEU A 51 -8.77 11.73 -8.94
N ALA A 52 -9.29 10.51 -9.16
CA ALA A 52 -9.02 9.34 -8.32
C ALA A 52 -7.52 9.06 -8.16
N ASP A 53 -6.76 8.98 -9.26
CA ASP A 53 -5.30 8.76 -9.23
C ASP A 53 -4.57 9.84 -8.39
N THR A 54 -4.99 11.10 -8.53
CA THR A 54 -4.41 12.23 -7.80
C THR A 54 -4.71 12.14 -6.29
N VAL A 55 -5.95 11.81 -5.94
CA VAL A 55 -6.40 11.63 -4.55
C VAL A 55 -5.66 10.47 -3.90
N ILE A 56 -5.70 9.28 -4.51
CA ILE A 56 -5.09 8.06 -3.96
C ILE A 56 -3.60 8.27 -3.72
N ARG A 57 -2.87 8.81 -4.71
CA ARG A 57 -1.44 9.14 -4.54
C ARG A 57 -1.20 10.22 -3.49
N GLY A 58 -2.10 11.17 -3.37
CA GLY A 58 -2.07 12.23 -2.35
C GLY A 58 -2.20 11.68 -0.93
N VAL A 59 -3.15 10.77 -0.70
CA VAL A 59 -3.34 10.08 0.59
C VAL A 59 -2.14 9.18 0.90
N LEU A 60 -1.68 8.39 -0.07
CA LEU A 60 -0.49 7.54 0.06
C LEU A 60 0.78 8.34 0.42
N LYS A 61 0.93 9.56 -0.10
CA LYS A 61 2.05 10.45 0.25
C LYS A 61 2.09 10.79 1.74
N TYR A 62 0.94 10.83 2.42
CA TYR A 62 0.84 11.16 3.83
C TYR A 62 0.56 9.94 4.72
N TRP A 63 0.80 8.73 4.21
CA TRP A 63 0.50 7.48 4.91
C TRP A 63 1.12 7.47 6.32
N PRO A 64 0.32 7.23 7.37
CA PRO A 64 0.83 7.20 8.74
C PRO A 64 1.66 5.94 8.99
N VAL A 65 2.89 6.11 9.50
CA VAL A 65 3.76 4.99 9.86
C VAL A 65 3.74 4.69 11.36
N THR A 66 3.43 5.69 12.19
CA THR A 66 3.52 5.60 13.66
C THR A 66 2.16 5.78 14.36
N ASN A 67 1.05 5.79 13.63
CA ASN A 67 -0.29 6.01 14.18
C ASN A 67 -1.28 5.06 13.51
N CYS A 68 -1.51 3.90 14.14
CA CYS A 68 -2.40 2.86 13.65
C CYS A 68 -3.85 3.33 13.51
N GLY A 69 -4.36 4.14 14.44
CA GLY A 69 -5.72 4.68 14.36
C GLY A 69 -5.90 5.54 13.11
N LYS A 70 -4.90 6.36 12.77
CA LYS A 70 -4.90 7.14 11.52
C LYS A 70 -4.75 6.26 10.28
N GLU A 71 -4.00 5.17 10.36
CA GLU A 71 -3.87 4.22 9.26
C GLU A 71 -5.20 3.54 8.93
N VAL A 72 -5.95 3.13 9.97
CA VAL A 72 -7.31 2.58 9.81
C VAL A 72 -8.25 3.59 9.15
N LEU A 73 -8.16 4.87 9.51
CA LEU A 73 -8.94 5.93 8.86
C LEU A 73 -8.61 6.06 7.36
N PHE A 74 -7.32 6.07 7.01
CA PHE A 74 -6.88 6.18 5.60
C PHE A 74 -7.27 4.95 4.77
N LEU A 75 -7.17 3.75 5.35
CA LEU A 75 -7.66 2.53 4.70
C LEU A 75 -9.17 2.59 4.42
N GLY A 76 -9.94 3.23 5.30
CA GLY A 76 -11.36 3.43 5.09
C GLY A 76 -11.69 4.47 4.04
N GLU A 77 -11.04 5.63 4.07
CA GLU A 77 -11.20 6.66 3.05
C GLU A 77 -10.81 6.14 1.65
N LEU A 78 -9.70 5.41 1.54
CA LEU A 78 -9.29 4.83 0.27
C LEU A 78 -10.28 3.78 -0.25
N GLU A 79 -10.96 3.03 0.62
CA GLU A 79 -12.05 2.14 0.20
C GLU A 79 -13.21 2.94 -0.40
N GLU A 80 -13.66 4.00 0.27
CA GLU A 80 -14.73 4.89 -0.23
C GLU A 80 -14.36 5.54 -1.57
N VAL A 81 -13.10 5.94 -1.75
CA VAL A 81 -12.61 6.50 -3.01
C VAL A 81 -12.57 5.43 -4.10
N LEU A 82 -12.15 4.20 -3.78
CA LEU A 82 -12.10 3.10 -4.76
C LEU A 82 -13.50 2.70 -5.23
N GLU A 83 -14.52 2.76 -4.37
CA GLU A 83 -15.93 2.48 -4.70
C GLU A 83 -16.42 3.30 -5.90
N VAL A 84 -15.96 4.56 -6.01
CA VAL A 84 -16.34 5.48 -7.09
C VAL A 84 -15.26 5.60 -8.18
N THR A 85 -14.19 4.81 -8.09
CA THR A 85 -13.07 4.83 -9.05
C THR A 85 -13.36 3.94 -10.25
N GLN A 86 -13.10 4.46 -11.45
CA GLN A 86 -13.20 3.70 -12.70
C GLN A 86 -11.91 2.92 -13.01
N SER A 87 -12.04 1.80 -13.72
CA SER A 87 -10.92 0.90 -14.05
C SER A 87 -9.70 1.60 -14.66
N ALA A 88 -9.92 2.55 -15.59
CA ALA A 88 -8.83 3.30 -16.22
C ALA A 88 -8.00 4.14 -15.24
N GLU A 89 -8.63 4.75 -14.23
CA GLU A 89 -7.92 5.54 -13.22
C GLU A 89 -7.28 4.63 -12.17
N PHE A 90 -7.95 3.54 -11.81
CA PHE A 90 -7.38 2.53 -10.90
C PHE A 90 -6.05 1.97 -11.43
N GLN A 91 -5.96 1.64 -12.73
CA GLN A 91 -4.73 1.16 -13.36
C GLN A 91 -3.55 2.11 -13.20
N ARG A 92 -3.80 3.42 -13.10
CA ARG A 92 -2.75 4.43 -12.93
C ARG A 92 -2.15 4.41 -11.53
N CYS A 93 -2.90 3.99 -10.51
CA CYS A 93 -2.46 4.01 -9.11
C CYS A 93 -2.37 2.64 -8.43
N MET A 94 -2.82 1.54 -9.05
CA MET A 94 -2.90 0.22 -8.42
C MET A 94 -1.56 -0.29 -7.87
N VAL A 95 -0.45 -0.05 -8.57
CA VAL A 95 0.87 -0.56 -8.14
C VAL A 95 1.33 0.10 -6.83
N PRO A 96 1.44 1.44 -6.71
CA PRO A 96 1.80 2.06 -5.43
C PRO A 96 0.77 1.80 -4.33
N LEU A 97 -0.52 1.73 -4.68
CA LEU A 97 -1.59 1.40 -3.75
C LEU A 97 -1.40 0.01 -3.12
N PHE A 98 -1.33 -1.04 -3.93
CA PHE A 98 -1.24 -2.41 -3.43
C PHE A 98 0.11 -2.74 -2.78
N ARG A 99 1.19 -2.01 -3.11
CA ARG A 99 2.43 -2.06 -2.32
C ARG A 99 2.22 -1.57 -0.89
N GLN A 100 1.44 -0.50 -0.71
CA GLN A 100 1.12 0.00 0.63
C GLN A 100 0.14 -0.93 1.34
N ILE A 101 -0.88 -1.43 0.65
CA ILE A 101 -1.81 -2.42 1.22
C ILE A 101 -1.07 -3.69 1.64
N GLY A 102 -0.12 -4.19 0.86
CA GLY A 102 0.72 -5.33 1.26
C GLY A 102 1.44 -5.10 2.59
N ARG A 103 1.93 -3.88 2.86
CA ARG A 103 2.52 -3.51 4.15
C ARG A 103 1.49 -3.49 5.27
N SER A 104 0.31 -2.92 5.02
CA SER A 104 -0.77 -2.85 6.01
C SER A 104 -1.36 -4.23 6.33
N LEU A 105 -1.40 -5.15 5.36
CA LEU A 105 -1.73 -6.57 5.59
C LEU A 105 -0.77 -7.18 6.61
N ASN A 106 0.53 -6.98 6.45
CA ASN A 106 1.55 -7.47 7.39
C ASN A 106 1.73 -6.62 8.65
N SER A 107 0.83 -5.66 8.93
CA SER A 107 0.89 -4.88 10.15
C SER A 107 0.68 -5.81 11.36
N PRO A 108 1.52 -5.73 12.41
CA PRO A 108 1.30 -6.48 13.65
C PRO A 108 0.07 -5.98 14.42
N HIS A 109 -0.43 -4.78 14.09
CA HIS A 109 -1.62 -4.21 14.69
C HIS A 109 -2.87 -4.77 14.00
N PHE A 110 -3.58 -5.68 14.68
CA PHE A 110 -4.67 -6.45 14.06
C PHE A 110 -5.75 -5.59 13.40
N GLN A 111 -6.14 -4.43 13.96
CA GLN A 111 -7.17 -3.58 13.35
C GLN A 111 -6.74 -3.00 12.00
N VAL A 112 -5.44 -2.79 11.79
CA VAL A 112 -4.90 -2.30 10.50
C VAL A 112 -4.96 -3.43 9.48
N ALA A 113 -4.47 -4.61 9.83
CA ALA A 113 -4.48 -5.78 8.97
C ALA A 113 -5.91 -6.21 8.60
N GLU A 114 -6.83 -6.21 9.58
CA GLU A 114 -8.25 -6.50 9.38
C GLU A 114 -8.90 -5.49 8.43
N ARG A 115 -8.70 -4.19 8.69
CA ARG A 115 -9.27 -3.13 7.85
C ARG A 115 -8.81 -3.23 6.39
N ALA A 116 -7.55 -3.60 6.17
CA ALA A 116 -6.98 -3.83 4.84
C ALA A 116 -7.53 -5.11 4.19
N LEU A 117 -7.66 -6.21 4.92
CA LEU A 117 -8.22 -7.47 4.41
C LEU A 117 -9.70 -7.34 4.02
N PHE A 118 -10.45 -6.47 4.71
CA PHE A 118 -11.87 -6.24 4.41
C PHE A 118 -12.13 -5.60 3.04
N TRP A 119 -11.12 -5.06 2.36
CA TRP A 119 -11.27 -4.60 0.97
C TRP A 119 -11.72 -5.72 0.02
N TRP A 120 -11.40 -6.99 0.33
CA TRP A 120 -11.87 -8.15 -0.45
C TRP A 120 -13.33 -8.53 -0.21
N ASN A 121 -14.03 -7.86 0.72
CA ASN A 121 -15.47 -8.03 0.89
C ASN A 121 -16.27 -7.04 0.03
N ASN A 122 -15.60 -6.06 -0.59
CA ASN A 122 -16.23 -5.05 -1.43
C ASN A 122 -16.23 -5.54 -2.89
N GLU A 123 -17.43 -5.75 -3.44
CA GLU A 123 -17.60 -6.34 -4.78
C GLU A 123 -16.96 -5.49 -5.89
N HIS A 124 -17.06 -4.16 -5.81
CA HIS A 124 -16.48 -3.26 -6.81
C HIS A 124 -14.95 -3.31 -6.77
N ILE A 125 -14.35 -3.26 -5.58
CA ILE A 125 -12.90 -3.37 -5.41
C ILE A 125 -12.41 -4.75 -5.87
N VAL A 126 -13.12 -5.83 -5.54
CA VAL A 126 -12.82 -7.18 -6.03
C VAL A 126 -12.88 -7.23 -7.56
N GLY A 127 -13.85 -6.56 -8.20
CA GLY A 127 -13.94 -6.41 -9.65
C GLY A 127 -12.70 -5.73 -10.24
N LEU A 128 -12.29 -4.58 -9.69
CA LEU A 128 -11.07 -3.86 -10.09
C LEU A 128 -9.81 -4.73 -9.93
N ILE A 129 -9.72 -5.50 -8.84
CA ILE A 129 -8.63 -6.43 -8.60
C ILE A 129 -8.64 -7.55 -9.65
N ALA A 130 -9.80 -8.13 -9.95
CA ALA A 130 -9.92 -9.25 -10.88
C ALA A 130 -9.49 -8.89 -12.30
N GLU A 131 -9.85 -7.68 -12.77
CA GLU A 131 -9.41 -7.14 -14.07
C GLU A 131 -7.89 -6.96 -14.14
N ASN A 132 -7.23 -6.70 -13.01
CA ASN A 132 -5.82 -6.33 -12.93
C ASN A 132 -4.96 -7.34 -12.14
N ARG A 133 -5.48 -8.56 -11.93
CA ARG A 133 -4.89 -9.59 -11.05
C ARG A 133 -3.46 -9.98 -11.41
N ARG A 134 -3.12 -9.97 -12.71
CA ARG A 134 -1.76 -10.26 -13.21
C ARG A 134 -0.71 -9.30 -12.66
N VAL A 135 -1.11 -8.09 -12.27
CA VAL A 135 -0.23 -7.11 -11.62
C VAL A 135 -0.38 -7.14 -10.11
N ILE A 136 -1.61 -7.26 -9.61
CA ILE A 136 -1.90 -7.13 -8.17
C ILE A 136 -1.46 -8.36 -7.38
N LEU A 137 -1.79 -9.57 -7.85
CA LEU A 137 -1.52 -10.80 -7.10
C LEU A 137 -0.02 -10.96 -6.77
N PRO A 138 0.93 -10.80 -7.73
CA PRO A 138 2.35 -10.88 -7.41
C PRO A 138 2.82 -9.86 -6.36
N ILE A 139 2.18 -8.69 -6.25
CA ILE A 139 2.55 -7.64 -5.29
C ILE A 139 2.18 -8.04 -3.85
N ILE A 140 1.03 -8.68 -3.67
CA ILE A 140 0.49 -8.98 -2.33
C ILE A 140 0.69 -10.44 -1.91
N PHE A 141 1.08 -11.33 -2.83
CA PHE A 141 1.22 -12.76 -2.57
C PHE A 141 2.12 -13.02 -1.35
N ASP A 142 3.31 -12.41 -1.32
CA ASP A 142 4.25 -12.56 -0.21
C ASP A 142 3.68 -12.05 1.11
N ALA A 143 2.86 -10.99 1.07
CA ALA A 143 2.23 -10.44 2.25
C ALA A 143 1.18 -11.42 2.82
N LEU A 144 0.37 -12.02 1.95
CA LEU A 144 -0.61 -13.02 2.38
C LEU A 144 0.07 -14.26 2.98
N GLU A 145 1.11 -14.79 2.33
CA GLU A 145 1.83 -15.97 2.83
C GLU A 145 2.52 -15.71 4.18
N LYS A 146 3.19 -14.56 4.34
CA LYS A 146 3.80 -14.18 5.63
C LYS A 146 2.77 -14.08 6.75
N ASN A 147 1.61 -13.47 6.47
CA ASN A 147 0.54 -13.38 7.44
C ASN A 147 0.00 -14.74 7.85
N ILE A 148 -0.26 -15.62 6.88
CA ILE A 148 -0.82 -16.95 7.13
C ILE A 148 0.12 -17.78 8.00
N ARG A 149 1.44 -17.67 7.77
CA ARG A 149 2.45 -18.44 8.50
C ARG A 149 2.77 -17.88 9.88
N GLY A 150 2.67 -16.56 10.08
CA GLY A 150 3.30 -15.91 11.23
C GLY A 150 2.49 -14.85 11.96
N HIS A 151 1.26 -14.52 11.53
CA HIS A 151 0.47 -13.51 12.24
C HIS A 151 -0.06 -14.07 13.58
N TRP A 152 0.14 -13.34 14.67
CA TRP A 152 -0.22 -13.80 16.03
C TRP A 152 -1.74 -13.93 16.24
N ASN A 153 -2.54 -13.09 15.57
CA ASN A 153 -4.00 -13.11 15.65
C ASN A 153 -4.60 -14.07 14.63
N GLN A 154 -5.32 -15.09 15.12
CA GLN A 154 -5.93 -16.15 14.30
C GLN A 154 -7.03 -15.65 13.34
N ALA A 155 -7.78 -14.60 13.70
CA ALA A 155 -8.78 -14.04 12.80
C ALA A 155 -8.12 -13.45 11.53
N ILE A 156 -6.96 -12.78 11.69
CA ILE A 156 -6.18 -12.24 10.58
C ILE A 156 -5.62 -13.35 9.70
N VAL A 157 -5.15 -14.46 10.30
CA VAL A 157 -4.72 -15.66 9.56
C VAL A 157 -5.88 -16.23 8.73
N GLY A 158 -7.08 -16.33 9.32
CA GLY A 158 -8.29 -16.79 8.64
C GLY A 158 -8.71 -15.89 7.48
N LEU A 159 -8.76 -14.58 7.69
CA LEU A 159 -9.06 -13.59 6.66
C LEU A 159 -8.02 -13.62 5.52
N SER A 160 -6.73 -13.70 5.85
CA SER A 160 -5.65 -13.82 4.84
C SER A 160 -5.78 -15.10 4.02
N SER A 161 -6.15 -16.21 4.66
CA SER A 161 -6.40 -17.50 3.99
C SER A 161 -7.60 -17.44 3.04
N ASN A 162 -8.66 -16.71 3.42
CA ASN A 162 -9.82 -16.49 2.56
C ASN A 162 -9.44 -15.66 1.33
N VAL A 163 -8.72 -14.55 1.51
CA VAL A 163 -8.23 -13.73 0.38
C VAL A 163 -7.33 -14.56 -0.55
N ARG A 164 -6.41 -15.37 0.02
CA ARG A 164 -5.58 -16.28 -0.77
C ARG A 164 -6.41 -17.26 -1.60
N ARG A 165 -7.45 -17.86 -0.99
CA ARG A 165 -8.37 -18.76 -1.69
C ARG A 165 -9.10 -18.06 -2.83
N MET A 166 -9.58 -16.83 -2.61
CA MET A 166 -10.22 -16.05 -3.68
C MET A 166 -9.30 -15.87 -4.90
N PHE A 167 -8.00 -15.65 -4.70
CA PHE A 167 -7.06 -15.55 -5.82
C PHE A 167 -6.82 -16.88 -6.54
N LEU A 168 -6.74 -17.98 -5.78
CA LEU A 168 -6.65 -19.33 -6.36
C LEU A 168 -7.89 -19.65 -7.22
N ASP A 169 -9.08 -19.36 -6.71
CA ASP A 169 -10.35 -19.59 -7.41
C ASP A 169 -10.49 -18.68 -8.65
N MET A 170 -9.88 -17.49 -8.62
CA MET A 170 -9.93 -16.50 -9.70
C MET A 170 -9.00 -16.83 -10.87
N ASP A 171 -7.79 -17.30 -10.60
CA ASP A 171 -6.77 -17.61 -11.62
C ASP A 171 -5.72 -18.58 -11.05
N SER A 172 -6.01 -19.88 -11.16
CA SER A 172 -5.15 -20.93 -10.58
C SER A 172 -3.76 -20.98 -11.22
N GLU A 173 -3.66 -20.76 -12.54
CA GLU A 173 -2.37 -20.76 -13.25
C GLU A 173 -1.47 -19.61 -12.77
N LEU A 174 -2.01 -18.40 -12.67
CA LEU A 174 -1.27 -17.25 -12.13
C LEU A 174 -0.89 -17.47 -10.67
N PHE A 175 -1.80 -18.05 -9.88
CA PHE A 175 -1.55 -18.37 -8.48
C PHE A 175 -0.37 -19.34 -8.32
N GLU A 176 -0.37 -20.44 -9.05
CA GLU A 176 0.71 -21.44 -9.03
C GLU A 176 2.05 -20.82 -9.47
N GLU A 177 2.05 -19.93 -10.46
CA GLU A 177 3.25 -19.19 -10.85
C GLU A 177 3.76 -18.30 -9.71
N CYS A 178 2.90 -17.54 -9.05
CA CYS A 178 3.28 -16.71 -7.91
C CYS A 178 3.83 -17.56 -6.75
N GLN A 179 3.23 -18.72 -6.51
CA GLN A 179 3.68 -19.67 -5.50
C GLN A 179 5.10 -20.18 -5.80
N ARG A 180 5.37 -20.63 -7.03
CA ARG A 180 6.72 -21.04 -7.44
C ARG A 180 7.74 -19.93 -7.25
N GLN A 181 7.42 -18.71 -7.70
CA GLN A 181 8.30 -17.55 -7.54
C GLN A 181 8.55 -17.19 -6.06
N HIS A 182 7.56 -17.42 -5.18
CA HIS A 182 7.72 -17.22 -3.75
C HIS A 182 8.67 -18.27 -3.16
N GLU A 183 8.46 -19.56 -3.45
CA GLU A 183 9.31 -20.65 -2.99
C GLU A 183 10.77 -20.49 -3.46
N GLU A 184 10.98 -20.12 -4.72
CA GLU A 184 12.32 -19.81 -5.25
C GLU A 184 13.00 -18.64 -4.52
N ARG A 185 12.24 -17.59 -4.20
CA ARG A 185 12.76 -16.44 -3.45
C ARG A 185 13.11 -16.80 -2.01
N GLU A 186 12.32 -17.67 -1.37
CA GLU A 186 12.65 -18.17 -0.03
C GLU A 186 13.88 -19.08 -0.03
N ALA A 187 14.01 -19.97 -1.02
CA ALA A 187 15.21 -20.83 -1.16
C ALA A 187 16.49 -20.00 -1.34
N LYS A 188 16.43 -18.91 -2.12
CA LYS A 188 17.56 -18.00 -2.37
C LYS A 188 17.80 -16.98 -1.26
N ALA A 189 16.89 -16.85 -0.29
CA ALA A 189 17.01 -15.81 0.74
C ALA A 189 18.27 -15.96 1.59
N GLY A 190 18.68 -17.20 1.90
CA GLY A 190 19.91 -17.48 2.63
C GLY A 190 21.17 -17.06 1.87
N GLU A 191 21.23 -17.36 0.56
CA GLU A 191 22.35 -16.96 -0.30
C GLU A 191 22.49 -15.44 -0.40
N VAL A 192 21.36 -14.73 -0.50
CA VAL A 192 21.34 -13.25 -0.54
C VAL A 192 21.87 -12.66 0.76
N GLU A 193 21.50 -13.22 1.92
CA GLU A 193 22.00 -12.75 3.21
C GLU A 193 23.50 -13.04 3.37
N GLU A 194 23.97 -14.22 2.95
CA GLU A 194 25.39 -14.58 2.95
C GLU A 194 26.22 -13.62 2.06
N GLN A 195 25.73 -13.32 0.85
CA GLN A 195 26.37 -12.33 -0.02
C GLN A 195 26.40 -10.94 0.61
N ARG A 196 25.34 -10.55 1.33
CA ARG A 196 25.29 -9.28 2.05
C ARG A 196 26.36 -9.24 3.14
N GLU A 197 26.49 -10.30 3.94
CA GLU A 197 27.51 -10.42 4.99
C GLU A 197 28.94 -10.37 4.42
N LEU A 198 29.21 -11.09 3.32
CA LEU A 198 30.51 -11.06 2.65
C LEU A 198 30.85 -9.66 2.13
N THR A 199 29.85 -8.93 1.61
CA THR A 199 30.04 -7.56 1.15
C THR A 199 30.36 -6.62 2.31
N TRP A 200 29.68 -6.78 3.45
CA TRP A 200 29.97 -6.02 4.67
C TRP A 200 31.38 -6.28 5.19
N LYS A 201 31.82 -7.55 5.25
CA LYS A 201 33.18 -7.93 5.66
C LYS A 201 34.25 -7.26 4.79
N LYS A 202 34.07 -7.27 3.46
CA LYS A 202 34.99 -6.59 2.54
C LYS A 202 35.04 -5.08 2.78
N LEU A 203 33.91 -4.44 3.06
CA LEU A 203 33.86 -3.01 3.37
C LEU A 203 34.58 -2.69 4.68
N GLU A 204 34.41 -3.52 5.71
CA GLU A 204 35.12 -3.40 6.98
C GLU A 204 36.64 -3.55 6.81
N GLU A 205 37.09 -4.53 6.02
CA GLU A 205 38.50 -4.73 5.69
C GLU A 205 39.12 -3.52 4.97
N VAL A 206 38.42 -2.96 3.98
CA VAL A 206 38.87 -1.75 3.26
C VAL A 206 38.92 -0.54 4.21
N ALA A 207 37.92 -0.37 5.09
CA ALA A 207 37.90 0.72 6.07
C ALA A 207 39.02 0.60 7.12
N ALA A 208 39.37 -0.63 7.53
CA ALA A 208 40.47 -0.90 8.46
C ALA A 208 41.86 -0.60 7.83
N GLN A 209 42.00 -0.78 6.52
CA GLN A 209 43.22 -0.44 5.80
C GLN A 209 43.36 1.07 5.60
N GLY A 210 42.26 1.78 5.30
CA GLY A 210 42.26 3.24 5.10
C GLY A 210 42.45 4.08 6.38
N THR A 211 42.30 3.49 7.57
CA THR A 211 42.55 4.17 8.86
C THR A 211 44.01 4.08 9.33
N GLY A 212 44.86 3.31 8.64
CA GLY A 212 46.29 3.20 8.92
C GLY A 212 47.18 4.25 8.24
N GLU A 213 46.72 4.89 7.17
CA GLU A 213 47.53 5.82 6.37
C GLU A 213 47.35 7.30 6.75
N ASP A 214 46.26 7.68 7.43
CA ASP A 214 45.99 9.09 7.79
C ASP A 214 46.60 9.53 9.14
N ASN A 215 47.41 8.68 9.78
CA ASN A 215 48.13 9.00 11.03
C ASN A 215 49.67 8.99 10.86
N MET A 216 50.19 9.01 9.63
CA MET A 216 51.63 9.06 9.35
C MET A 216 52.13 10.32 8.63
N VAL A 217 51.47 11.47 8.83
CA VAL A 217 52.11 12.77 8.56
C VAL A 217 52.31 13.53 9.86
N VAL A 218 53.38 13.15 10.56
CA VAL A 218 54.09 14.03 11.47
C VAL A 218 55.08 14.84 10.64
N VAL A 219 54.86 16.15 10.52
CA VAL A 219 55.82 17.23 10.84
C VAL A 219 55.03 18.47 11.23
#